data_AF-A0A2W1ZC18-F1
#
_entry.id   AF-A0A2W1ZC18-F1
#
_cell.length_a   1.000
_cell.length_b   1.000
_cell.length_c   1.000
_cell.angle_alpha   90.00
_cell.angle_beta   90.00
_cell.angle_gamma   90.00
#
_symmetry.space_group_name_H-M   'P 1'
#
loop_
_entity.id
_entity.type
_entity.pdbx_description
1 polymer ?
#
loop_
_entity_poly.entity_id
_entity_poly.type
_entity_poly.pdbx_seq_one_letter_code
_entity_poly.pdbx_strand_id
1 'polypeptide(L)'
;MRLRALLATVVVAALAPIVLLAGPASAHDSLVSADPAADSSVPGDLDHVTLTLSEAPLSGLQTGIVISITDGAGTERTTGDVRIEGNTIAKDVDLAAAGTYRVQWRSVSVDGHPISGEYRFTSTGATAPTPTPTTAPDPAATRAAAPSPTATAVAATGTSEGVSATQVAAPAGDHRHHTVLLLLVALAVVAFAAVVGIRALRDRRNGVPAEGAELDRGTDEHGADEDGTHR
;
A
#
# COMPACT_ATOMS: atom_id res chain seq x y z
N MET A 1 -11.11 1.35 -46.41
CA MET A 1 -10.02 1.74 -45.47
C MET A 1 -10.45 2.71 -44.37
N ARG A 2 -11.23 3.76 -44.64
CA ARG A 2 -11.59 4.80 -43.65
C ARG A 2 -12.33 4.29 -42.39
N LEU A 3 -13.19 3.28 -42.50
CA LEU A 3 -13.93 2.71 -41.36
C LEU A 3 -13.02 1.95 -40.38
N ARG A 4 -12.04 1.22 -40.90
CA ARG A 4 -11.05 0.49 -40.09
C ARG A 4 -10.13 1.47 -39.33
N ALA A 5 -9.76 2.57 -39.98
CA ALA A 5 -8.99 3.64 -39.35
C ALA A 5 -9.79 4.30 -38.20
N LEU A 6 -11.07 4.64 -38.42
CA LEU A 6 -11.93 5.20 -37.38
C LEU A 6 -12.14 4.26 -36.19
N LEU A 7 -12.34 2.97 -36.44
CA LEU A 7 -12.45 1.95 -35.38
C LEU A 7 -11.15 1.85 -34.55
N ALA A 8 -9.99 1.86 -35.20
CA ALA A 8 -8.71 1.83 -34.50
C ALA A 8 -8.50 3.08 -33.63
N THR A 9 -8.85 4.28 -34.12
CA THR A 9 -8.73 5.53 -33.35
C THR A 9 -9.64 5.54 -32.12
N VAL A 10 -10.88 5.03 -32.24
CA VAL A 10 -11.81 4.94 -31.12
C VAL A 10 -11.31 3.96 -30.05
N VAL A 11 -10.76 2.82 -30.47
CA VAL A 11 -10.18 1.84 -29.53
C VAL A 11 -8.98 2.42 -28.79
N VAL A 12 -8.07 3.11 -29.49
CA VAL A 12 -6.91 3.77 -28.87
C VAL A 12 -7.35 4.87 -27.90
N ALA A 13 -8.32 5.70 -28.29
CA ALA A 13 -8.85 6.77 -27.44
C ALA A 13 -9.54 6.22 -26.17
N ALA A 14 -10.20 5.06 -26.27
CA ALA A 14 -10.84 4.41 -25.13
C ALA A 14 -9.85 3.71 -24.18
N LEU A 15 -8.74 3.16 -24.71
CA LEU A 15 -7.72 2.46 -23.92
C LEU A 15 -6.70 3.41 -23.27
N ALA A 16 -6.42 4.56 -23.88
CA ALA A 16 -5.48 5.56 -23.37
C ALA A 16 -5.71 5.94 -21.89
N PRO A 17 -6.93 6.29 -21.43
CA PRO A 17 -7.14 6.66 -20.03
C PRO A 17 -6.92 5.48 -19.05
N ILE A 18 -7.12 4.23 -19.47
CA ILE A 18 -6.90 3.05 -18.63
C ILE A 18 -5.42 2.89 -18.30
N VAL A 19 -4.54 3.16 -19.27
CA VAL A 19 -3.09 3.10 -19.08
C VAL A 19 -2.60 4.24 -18.18
N LEU A 20 -3.19 5.44 -18.28
CA LEU A 20 -2.83 6.56 -17.41
C LEU A 20 -3.34 6.39 -15.96
N LEU A 21 -4.39 5.60 -15.75
CA LEU A 21 -4.92 5.27 -14.42
C LEU A 21 -4.33 3.99 -13.82
N ALA A 22 -3.53 3.24 -14.58
CA ALA A 22 -2.80 2.10 -14.06
C ALA A 22 -1.69 2.60 -13.13
N GLY A 23 -2.00 2.67 -11.83
CA GLY A 23 -0.99 2.89 -10.80
C GLY A 23 0.06 1.77 -10.80
N PRO A 24 1.25 2.02 -10.25
CA PRO A 24 2.25 0.96 -10.10
C PRO A 24 1.64 -0.19 -9.28
N ALA A 25 1.64 -1.39 -9.84
CA ALA A 25 1.34 -2.59 -9.08
C ALA A 25 2.47 -2.79 -8.06
N SER A 26 2.17 -2.65 -6.77
CA SER A 26 3.13 -2.95 -5.71
C SER A 26 3.15 -4.47 -5.51
N ALA A 27 4.14 -5.12 -6.14
CA ALA A 27 4.30 -6.57 -6.15
C ALA A 27 5.52 -7.04 -5.32
N HIS A 28 6.08 -6.15 -4.50
CA HIS A 28 7.28 -6.44 -3.73
C HIS A 28 6.93 -6.70 -2.28
N ASP A 29 7.37 -7.84 -1.77
CA ASP A 29 7.23 -8.19 -0.36
C ASP A 29 7.97 -7.15 0.51
N SER A 30 7.36 -6.77 1.62
CA SER A 30 7.80 -5.66 2.47
C SER A 30 7.50 -5.95 3.94
N LEU A 31 8.23 -5.30 4.83
CA LEU A 31 7.91 -5.33 6.26
C LEU A 31 6.67 -4.47 6.52
N VAL A 32 5.61 -5.09 7.01
CA VAL A 32 4.33 -4.44 7.34
C VAL A 32 4.35 -3.91 8.77
N SER A 33 4.82 -4.72 9.71
CA SER A 33 4.93 -4.35 11.12
C SER A 33 6.03 -5.13 11.83
N ALA A 34 6.50 -4.55 12.93
CA ALA A 34 7.49 -5.16 13.80
C ALA A 34 7.06 -5.01 15.26
N ASP A 35 7.38 -6.03 16.05
CA ASP A 35 7.26 -6.02 17.50
C ASP A 35 8.58 -6.52 18.10
N PRO A 36 9.37 -5.66 18.77
CA PRO A 36 9.10 -4.25 19.06
C PRO A 36 9.05 -3.38 17.80
N ALA A 37 8.21 -2.34 17.84
CA ALA A 37 8.16 -1.34 16.80
C ALA A 37 9.45 -0.50 16.75
N ALA A 38 9.75 0.08 15.59
CA ALA A 38 10.89 0.98 15.44
C ALA A 38 10.81 2.16 16.43
N ASP A 39 11.96 2.48 17.02
CA ASP A 39 12.18 3.54 18.00
C ASP A 39 11.34 3.40 19.29
N SER A 40 10.71 2.25 19.52
CA SER A 40 9.97 1.95 20.74
C SER A 40 10.89 1.58 21.91
N SER A 41 10.34 1.67 23.12
CA SER A 41 10.99 1.18 24.35
C SER A 41 10.17 0.03 24.93
N VAL A 42 10.85 -1.09 25.22
CA VAL A 42 10.26 -2.32 25.76
C VAL A 42 10.98 -2.75 27.03
N PRO A 43 10.34 -3.54 27.91
CA PRO A 43 11.02 -4.11 29.06
C PRO A 43 12.02 -5.21 28.64
N GLY A 44 13.01 -5.47 29.49
CA GLY A 44 14.09 -6.43 29.18
C GLY A 44 13.71 -7.91 29.31
N ASP A 45 12.46 -8.22 29.67
CA ASP A 45 11.88 -9.56 29.74
C ASP A 45 11.17 -9.99 28.45
N LEU A 46 11.26 -9.20 27.38
CA LEU A 46 10.75 -9.59 26.07
C LEU A 46 11.53 -10.79 25.52
N ASP A 47 10.83 -11.90 25.26
CA ASP A 47 11.44 -13.17 24.87
C ASP A 47 11.79 -13.27 23.37
N HIS A 48 11.10 -12.51 22.51
CA HIS A 48 11.26 -12.61 21.06
C HIS A 48 10.97 -11.30 20.33
N VAL A 49 11.60 -11.15 19.16
CA VAL A 49 11.26 -10.13 18.16
C VAL A 49 10.48 -10.78 17.04
N THR A 50 9.40 -10.13 16.63
CA THR A 50 8.49 -10.58 15.58
C THR A 50 8.41 -9.56 14.44
N LEU A 51 8.48 -10.04 13.21
CA LEU A 51 8.34 -9.26 11.98
C LEU A 51 7.21 -9.82 11.14
N THR A 52 6.24 -8.98 10.78
CA THR A 52 5.15 -9.35 9.87
C THR A 52 5.45 -8.77 8.50
N LEU A 53 5.57 -9.66 7.52
CA LEU A 53 5.78 -9.34 6.12
C LEU A 53 4.42 -9.21 5.40
N SER A 54 4.41 -8.56 4.24
CA SER A 54 3.20 -8.44 3.41
C SER A 54 2.75 -9.78 2.85
N GLU A 55 3.70 -10.69 2.58
CA GLU A 55 3.44 -12.05 2.12
C GLU A 55 4.23 -13.09 2.93
N ALA A 56 3.81 -14.35 2.83
CA ALA A 56 4.54 -15.44 3.44
C ALA A 56 5.87 -15.68 2.72
N PRO A 57 6.99 -15.94 3.43
CA PRO A 57 8.25 -16.30 2.79
C PRO A 57 8.11 -17.51 1.87
N LEU A 58 8.96 -17.59 0.83
CA LEU A 58 8.92 -18.70 -0.12
C LEU A 58 9.20 -20.05 0.58
N SER A 59 8.26 -20.98 0.45
CA SER A 59 8.38 -22.33 1.00
C SER A 59 9.60 -23.06 0.44
N GLY A 60 10.37 -23.73 1.32
CA GLY A 60 11.59 -24.45 0.94
C GLY A 60 12.87 -23.60 0.94
N LEU A 61 12.79 -22.26 1.09
CA LEU A 61 13.95 -21.37 1.24
C LEU A 61 14.07 -20.78 2.65
N GLN A 62 13.55 -21.48 3.67
CA GLN A 62 13.53 -21.01 5.07
C GLN A 62 14.94 -20.77 5.63
N THR A 63 15.94 -21.54 5.19
CA THR A 63 17.36 -21.34 5.53
C THR A 63 17.91 -19.98 5.05
N GLY A 64 17.23 -19.35 4.08
CA GLY A 64 17.57 -18.01 3.59
C GLY A 64 17.10 -16.86 4.48
N ILE A 65 16.27 -17.15 5.49
CA ILE A 65 15.71 -16.13 6.40
C ILE A 65 16.67 -15.92 7.57
N VAL A 66 17.00 -14.66 7.82
CA VAL A 66 17.92 -14.26 8.88
C VAL A 66 17.29 -13.14 9.67
N ILE A 67 17.34 -13.25 11.00
CA ILE A 67 17.04 -12.17 11.93
C ILE A 67 18.19 -12.14 12.93
N SER A 68 18.89 -11.01 13.00
CA SER A 68 19.99 -10.73 13.92
C SER A 68 19.60 -9.51 14.75
N ILE A 69 19.80 -9.61 16.06
CA ILE A 69 19.59 -8.53 17.00
C ILE A 69 20.90 -8.33 17.74
N THR A 70 21.45 -7.12 17.65
CA THR A 70 22.73 -6.77 18.27
C THR A 70 22.56 -5.62 19.26
N ASP A 71 23.35 -5.65 20.33
CA ASP A 71 23.40 -4.54 21.29
C ASP A 71 24.28 -3.37 20.79
N GLY A 72 24.38 -2.31 21.59
CA GLY A 72 25.22 -1.14 21.28
C GLY A 72 26.73 -1.46 21.17
N ALA A 73 27.20 -2.60 21.69
CA ALA A 73 28.57 -3.06 21.53
C ALA A 73 28.75 -3.96 20.28
N GLY A 74 27.67 -4.25 19.55
CA GLY A 74 27.68 -5.15 18.39
C GLY A 74 27.63 -6.63 18.75
N THR A 75 27.35 -6.97 20.01
CA THR A 75 27.21 -8.36 20.44
C THR A 75 25.88 -8.91 19.96
N GLU A 76 25.87 -10.11 19.38
CA GLU A 76 24.65 -10.82 18.99
C GLU A 76 23.85 -11.23 20.24
N ARG A 77 22.54 -11.01 20.19
CA ARG A 77 21.60 -11.23 21.30
C ARG A 77 20.46 -12.16 20.92
N THR A 78 20.46 -12.68 19.69
CA THR A 78 19.49 -13.68 19.27
C THR A 78 19.88 -15.08 19.73
N THR A 79 18.86 -15.92 19.90
CA THR A 79 19.02 -17.34 20.23
C THR A 79 18.08 -18.19 19.36
N GLY A 80 18.30 -19.51 19.37
CA GLY A 80 17.45 -20.47 18.65
C GLY A 80 17.46 -20.30 17.13
N ASP A 81 16.46 -20.90 16.47
CA ASP A 81 16.21 -20.78 15.03
C ASP A 81 15.13 -19.72 14.75
N VAL A 82 15.02 -19.27 13.50
CA VAL A 82 13.89 -18.42 13.08
C VAL A 82 12.62 -19.28 13.03
N ARG A 83 11.56 -18.81 13.71
CA ARG A 83 10.22 -19.41 13.69
C ARG A 83 9.37 -18.70 12.64
N ILE A 84 8.57 -19.45 11.88
CA ILE A 84 7.78 -18.91 10.77
C ILE A 84 6.33 -19.37 10.94
N GLU A 85 5.40 -18.44 10.95
CA GLU A 85 3.95 -18.68 11.02
C GLU A 85 3.23 -17.77 10.01
N GLY A 86 2.81 -18.33 8.88
CA GLY A 86 2.24 -17.56 7.78
C GLY A 86 3.23 -16.53 7.24
N ASN A 87 2.85 -15.24 7.30
CA ASN A 87 3.69 -14.10 6.92
C ASN A 87 4.49 -13.49 8.08
N THR A 88 4.51 -14.17 9.23
CA THR A 88 5.18 -13.70 10.42
C THR A 88 6.43 -14.53 10.68
N ILE A 89 7.55 -13.86 10.88
CA ILE A 89 8.84 -14.46 11.24
C ILE A 89 9.27 -13.95 12.62
N ALA A 90 9.78 -14.83 13.46
CA ALA A 90 10.14 -14.52 14.83
C ALA A 90 11.49 -15.11 15.24
N LYS A 91 12.18 -14.44 16.16
CA LYS A 91 13.48 -14.85 16.68
C LYS A 91 13.55 -14.60 18.18
N ASP A 92 14.02 -15.60 18.92
CA ASP A 92 14.22 -15.49 20.37
C ASP A 92 15.40 -14.53 20.67
N VAL A 93 15.32 -13.80 21.78
CA VAL A 93 16.28 -12.75 22.13
C VAL A 93 16.55 -12.69 23.64
N ASP A 94 17.76 -12.27 24.02
CA ASP A 94 18.12 -11.89 25.40
C ASP A 94 18.36 -10.38 25.52
N LEU A 95 17.42 -9.70 26.17
CA LEU A 95 17.37 -8.24 26.35
C LEU A 95 17.59 -7.80 27.80
N ALA A 96 18.23 -8.64 28.62
CA ALA A 96 18.43 -8.36 30.05
C ALA A 96 19.19 -7.05 30.32
N ALA A 97 20.08 -6.65 29.41
CA ALA A 97 20.80 -5.38 29.50
C ALA A 97 19.95 -4.22 28.97
N ALA A 98 19.92 -3.11 29.70
CA ALA A 98 19.32 -1.88 29.18
C ALA A 98 20.17 -1.31 28.04
N GLY A 99 19.52 -0.73 27.03
CA GLY A 99 20.21 -0.06 25.93
C GLY A 99 19.48 -0.14 24.60
N THR A 100 20.11 0.42 23.58
CA THR A 100 19.62 0.36 22.20
C THR A 100 20.06 -0.94 21.53
N TYR A 101 19.10 -1.58 20.88
CA TYR A 101 19.27 -2.80 20.11
C TYR A 101 18.99 -2.52 18.64
N ARG A 102 19.76 -3.16 17.75
CA ARG A 102 19.63 -3.06 16.30
C ARG A 102 19.17 -4.40 15.75
N VAL A 103 18.03 -4.37 15.06
CA VAL A 103 17.45 -5.52 14.37
C VAL A 103 17.84 -5.43 12.91
N GLN A 104 18.51 -6.46 12.40
CA GLN A 104 18.82 -6.65 10.99
C GLN A 104 18.12 -7.91 10.52
N TRP A 105 17.42 -7.84 9.39
CA TRP A 105 16.67 -8.98 8.89
C TRP A 105 16.78 -9.11 7.38
N ARG A 106 16.60 -10.34 6.92
CA ARG A 106 16.55 -10.72 5.51
C ARG A 106 15.55 -11.85 5.33
N SER A 107 14.76 -11.80 4.26
CA SER A 107 13.85 -12.87 3.83
C SER A 107 13.96 -13.05 2.31
N VAL A 108 13.34 -14.11 1.79
CA VAL A 108 13.16 -14.33 0.35
C VAL A 108 11.67 -14.36 0.09
N SER A 109 11.22 -13.38 -0.70
CA SER A 109 9.83 -13.25 -1.11
C SER A 109 9.40 -14.37 -2.06
N VAL A 110 8.10 -14.54 -2.27
CA VAL A 110 7.55 -15.64 -3.09
C VAL A 110 7.98 -15.58 -4.57
N ASP A 111 8.37 -14.40 -5.06
CA ASP A 111 8.87 -14.21 -6.42
C ASP A 111 10.37 -14.55 -6.57
N GLY A 112 11.03 -14.89 -5.45
CA GLY A 112 12.43 -15.30 -5.38
C GLY A 112 13.42 -14.17 -5.12
N HIS A 113 12.99 -12.91 -4.99
CA HIS A 113 13.90 -11.81 -4.69
C HIS A 113 14.20 -11.71 -3.18
N PRO A 114 15.47 -11.45 -2.80
CA PRO A 114 15.82 -11.17 -1.43
C PRO A 114 15.28 -9.80 -1.02
N ILE A 115 14.70 -9.74 0.18
CA ILE A 115 14.30 -8.50 0.86
C ILE A 115 15.02 -8.41 2.19
N SER A 116 15.33 -7.20 2.63
CA SER A 116 16.06 -6.97 3.88
C SER A 116 15.74 -5.60 4.46
N GLY A 117 15.99 -5.44 5.75
CA GLY A 117 15.86 -4.17 6.42
C GLY A 117 16.62 -4.12 7.74
N GLU A 118 16.63 -2.93 8.32
CA GLU A 118 17.19 -2.66 9.64
C GLU A 118 16.30 -1.65 10.37
N TYR A 119 16.17 -1.83 11.68
CA TYR A 119 15.62 -0.81 12.58
C TYR A 119 16.19 -0.94 13.99
N ARG A 120 15.81 -0.03 14.89
CA ARG A 120 16.27 -0.02 16.28
C ARG A 120 15.10 0.07 17.26
N PHE A 121 15.30 -0.44 18.46
CA PHE A 121 14.43 -0.26 19.61
C PHE A 121 15.29 -0.17 20.88
N THR A 122 14.68 0.18 22.01
CA THR A 122 15.36 0.30 23.30
C THR A 122 14.80 -0.71 24.30
N SER A 123 15.67 -1.43 25.01
CA SER A 123 15.30 -2.21 26.20
C SER A 123 15.56 -1.37 27.45
N THR A 124 14.63 -1.37 28.40
CA THR A 124 14.85 -0.80 29.74
C THR A 124 15.66 -1.71 30.66
N GLY A 125 16.06 -2.90 30.17
CA GLY A 125 16.73 -3.94 30.94
C GLY A 125 15.78 -4.70 31.87
N ALA A 126 16.27 -5.79 32.45
CA ALA A 126 15.52 -6.56 33.43
C ALA A 126 15.36 -5.75 34.73
N THR A 127 14.13 -5.65 35.24
CA THR A 127 13.89 -5.03 36.54
C THR A 127 14.46 -5.95 37.61
N ALA A 128 15.44 -5.48 38.38
CA ALA A 128 15.94 -6.23 39.53
C ALA A 128 14.77 -6.49 40.50
N PRO A 129 14.64 -7.70 41.09
CA PRO A 129 13.63 -7.93 42.11
C PRO A 129 13.84 -6.89 43.22
N THR A 130 12.80 -6.13 43.53
CA THR A 130 12.81 -5.26 44.71
C THR A 130 13.10 -6.16 45.91
N PRO A 131 14.13 -5.90 46.72
CA PRO A 131 14.34 -6.70 47.91
C PRO A 131 13.09 -6.55 48.77
N THR A 132 12.36 -7.66 48.96
CA THR A 132 11.36 -7.74 50.02
C THR A 132 12.09 -7.33 51.30
N PRO A 133 11.66 -6.28 52.02
CA PRO A 133 12.30 -5.93 53.27
C PRO A 133 12.18 -7.15 54.17
N THR A 134 13.31 -7.83 54.39
CA THR A 134 13.46 -8.81 55.45
C THR A 134 13.06 -8.09 56.72
N THR A 135 11.88 -8.45 57.26
CA THR A 135 11.45 -7.98 58.56
C THR A 135 12.50 -8.48 59.55
N ALA A 136 13.39 -7.57 59.96
CA ALA A 136 14.28 -7.83 61.07
C ALA A 136 13.40 -8.16 62.30
N PRO A 137 13.73 -9.18 63.10
CA PRO A 137 12.99 -9.45 64.32
C PRO A 137 13.13 -8.25 65.26
N ASP A 138 11.97 -7.68 65.61
CA ASP A 138 11.77 -6.59 66.55
C ASP A 138 12.40 -6.92 67.91
N PRO A 139 13.47 -6.23 68.35
CA PRO A 139 13.86 -6.25 69.75
C PRO A 139 12.99 -5.21 70.46
N ALA A 140 11.94 -5.70 71.13
CA ALA A 140 11.13 -5.03 72.13
C ALA A 140 11.61 -3.61 72.53
N ALA A 141 10.93 -2.58 72.02
CA ALA A 141 11.10 -1.21 72.50
C ALA A 141 9.81 -0.71 73.16
N THR A 142 9.84 -0.75 74.49
CA THR A 142 8.98 0.01 75.40
C THR A 142 8.89 1.49 74.97
N ARG A 143 7.65 1.97 74.87
CA ARG A 143 7.16 3.36 74.78
C ARG A 143 8.07 4.42 75.43
N ALA A 144 8.41 5.48 74.69
CA ALA A 144 8.65 6.83 75.23
C ALA A 144 8.54 7.95 74.17
N ALA A 145 7.53 8.81 74.37
CA ALA A 145 7.44 10.27 74.13
C ALA A 145 7.83 10.93 72.77
N ALA A 146 6.86 11.72 72.27
CA ALA A 146 6.86 12.78 71.24
C ALA A 146 7.86 13.94 71.53
N PRO A 147 8.01 15.02 70.69
CA PRO A 147 7.12 15.51 69.62
C PRO A 147 7.76 16.15 68.36
N SER A 148 6.87 16.62 67.45
CA SER A 148 7.00 17.69 66.43
C SER A 148 7.52 17.32 65.03
N PRO A 149 7.23 18.12 63.97
CA PRO A 149 6.30 19.26 63.85
C PRO A 149 5.26 19.17 62.71
N THR A 150 4.26 20.05 62.81
CA THR A 150 3.37 20.57 61.76
C THR A 150 4.02 20.65 60.37
N ALA A 151 3.44 19.97 59.38
CA ALA A 151 3.69 20.25 57.96
C ALA A 151 2.47 20.97 57.37
N THR A 152 2.67 22.26 57.12
CA THR A 152 1.82 23.16 56.34
C THR A 152 1.53 22.55 54.97
N ALA A 153 0.24 22.34 54.68
CA ALA A 153 -0.23 22.06 53.33
C ALA A 153 -0.19 23.36 52.53
N VAL A 154 0.70 23.44 51.54
CA VAL A 154 0.66 24.47 50.50
C VAL A 154 0.01 23.85 49.27
N ALA A 155 -1.14 24.42 48.94
CA ALA A 155 -1.87 24.21 47.70
C ALA A 155 -1.00 24.63 46.50
N ALA A 156 -0.90 23.76 45.50
CA ALA A 156 -0.54 24.15 44.15
C ALA A 156 -1.83 24.16 43.32
N THR A 157 -2.34 25.38 43.15
CA THR A 157 -3.44 25.78 42.29
C THR A 157 -3.18 25.37 40.85
N GLY A 158 -4.25 24.92 40.18
CA GLY A 158 -4.21 24.54 38.77
C GLY A 158 -3.86 25.70 37.84
N THR A 159 -3.31 25.33 36.69
CA THR A 159 -3.46 26.09 35.45
C THR A 159 -3.56 25.06 34.33
N SER A 160 -4.78 24.84 33.88
CA SER A 160 -5.06 24.30 32.56
C SER A 160 -4.68 25.36 31.54
N GLU A 161 -3.67 25.09 30.72
CA GLU A 161 -3.55 25.73 29.42
C GLU A 161 -3.79 24.66 28.36
N GLY A 162 -5.03 24.68 27.87
CA GLY A 162 -5.37 24.05 26.61
C GLY A 162 -4.75 24.85 25.48
N VAL A 163 -3.98 24.16 24.64
CA VAL A 163 -3.75 24.60 23.26
C VAL A 163 -4.40 23.53 22.38
N SER A 164 -5.62 23.84 21.96
CA SER A 164 -6.25 23.15 20.84
C SER A 164 -5.51 23.49 19.54
N ALA A 165 -5.22 22.41 18.80
CA ALA A 165 -5.30 22.27 17.36
C ALA A 165 -4.51 23.24 16.47
N THR A 166 -3.58 22.68 15.70
CA THR A 166 -3.75 22.62 14.23
C THR A 166 -3.02 21.36 13.74
N GLN A 167 -3.68 20.21 13.87
CA GLN A 167 -3.36 19.07 13.01
C GLN A 167 -4.17 19.33 11.73
N VAL A 168 -3.47 19.68 10.65
CA VAL A 168 -4.04 19.61 9.30
C VAL A 168 -4.25 18.13 9.02
N ALA A 169 -5.43 17.63 9.42
CA ALA A 169 -5.98 16.41 8.88
C ALA A 169 -6.16 16.63 7.38
N ALA A 170 -5.37 15.93 6.57
CA ALA A 170 -5.70 15.75 5.17
C ALA A 170 -7.13 15.21 5.10
N PRO A 171 -8.00 15.74 4.21
CA PRO A 171 -9.37 15.28 4.13
C PRO A 171 -9.40 13.81 3.68
N ALA A 172 -9.55 12.91 4.66
CA ALA A 172 -10.02 11.56 4.44
C ALA A 172 -11.50 11.64 4.06
N GLY A 173 -11.77 12.01 2.80
CA GLY A 173 -13.13 12.15 2.32
C GLY A 173 -13.22 12.84 0.97
N ASP A 174 -12.78 12.18 -0.11
CA ASP A 174 -13.44 12.34 -1.42
C ASP A 174 -13.16 11.24 -2.47
N HIS A 175 -12.52 10.12 -2.11
CA HIS A 175 -12.15 9.10 -3.11
C HIS A 175 -13.36 8.43 -3.76
N ARG A 176 -14.47 8.25 -3.02
CA ARG A 176 -15.69 7.63 -3.57
C ARG A 176 -16.39 8.50 -4.60
N HIS A 177 -16.48 9.82 -4.36
CA HIS A 177 -17.11 10.72 -5.32
C HIS A 177 -16.21 10.96 -6.54
N HIS A 178 -14.88 11.01 -6.34
CA HIS A 178 -13.93 11.08 -7.45
C HIS A 178 -13.95 9.82 -8.31
N THR A 179 -13.94 8.62 -7.72
CA THR A 179 -14.05 7.36 -8.46
C THR A 179 -15.40 7.23 -9.20
N VAL A 180 -16.52 7.61 -8.56
CA VAL A 180 -17.83 7.60 -9.22
C VAL A 180 -17.90 8.62 -10.36
N LEU A 181 -17.36 9.82 -10.18
CA LEU A 181 -17.27 10.84 -11.22
C LEU A 181 -16.47 10.33 -12.43
N LEU A 182 -15.32 9.69 -12.20
CA LEU A 182 -14.49 9.12 -13.26
C LEU A 182 -15.21 7.99 -14.02
N LEU A 183 -15.95 7.12 -13.32
CA LEU A 183 -16.74 6.07 -13.97
C LEU A 183 -17.89 6.65 -14.81
N LEU A 184 -18.55 7.72 -14.35
CA LEU A 184 -19.60 8.40 -15.10
C LEU A 184 -19.06 9.09 -16.36
N VAL A 185 -17.89 9.74 -16.27
CA VAL A 185 -17.22 10.34 -17.43
C VAL A 185 -16.81 9.26 -18.43
N ALA A 186 -16.24 8.15 -17.98
CA ALA A 186 -15.89 7.02 -18.84
C ALA A 186 -17.12 6.44 -19.56
N LEU A 187 -18.24 6.24 -18.85
CA LEU A 187 -19.49 5.77 -19.43
C LEU A 187 -20.05 6.75 -20.47
N ALA A 188 -19.99 8.06 -20.20
CA ALA A 188 -20.46 9.08 -21.13
C ALA A 188 -19.66 9.09 -22.44
N VAL A 189 -18.34 8.90 -22.36
CA VAL A 189 -17.46 8.81 -23.54
C VAL A 189 -17.81 7.57 -24.38
N VAL A 190 -18.03 6.42 -23.76
CA VAL A 190 -18.43 5.18 -24.46
C VAL A 190 -19.80 5.34 -25.13
N ALA A 191 -20.78 5.92 -24.42
CA ALA A 191 -22.10 6.16 -24.97
C ALA A 191 -22.07 7.12 -26.17
N PHE A 192 -21.28 8.20 -26.08
CA PHE A 192 -21.10 9.15 -27.19
C PHE A 192 -20.48 8.48 -28.42
N ALA A 193 -19.43 7.67 -28.23
CA ALA A 193 -18.81 6.92 -29.32
C ALA A 193 -19.78 5.93 -29.99
N ALA A 194 -20.61 5.23 -29.20
CA ALA A 194 -21.63 4.33 -29.72
C ALA A 194 -22.68 5.08 -30.56
N VAL A 195 -23.14 6.25 -30.09
CA VAL A 195 -24.12 7.08 -30.81
C VAL A 195 -23.56 7.59 -32.14
N VAL A 196 -22.31 8.06 -32.15
CA VAL A 196 -21.62 8.50 -33.38
C VAL A 196 -21.45 7.33 -34.35
N GLY A 197 -21.05 6.15 -33.85
CA GLY A 197 -20.95 4.93 -34.65
C GLY A 197 -22.29 4.54 -35.27
N ILE A 198 -23.36 4.50 -34.48
CA ILE A 198 -24.71 4.14 -34.95
C ILE A 198 -25.21 5.14 -36.00
N ARG A 199 -24.99 6.45 -35.82
CA ARG A 199 -25.37 7.46 -36.84
C ARG A 199 -24.59 7.26 -38.13
N ALA A 200 -23.28 7.08 -38.06
CA ALA A 200 -22.45 6.81 -39.22
C ALA A 200 -22.85 5.51 -39.97
N LEU A 201 -23.37 4.51 -39.24
CA LEU A 201 -23.92 3.29 -39.84
C LEU A 201 -25.30 3.51 -40.48
N ARG A 202 -26.16 4.35 -39.89
CA ARG A 202 -27.49 4.68 -40.42
C ARG A 202 -27.41 5.53 -41.68
N ASP A 203 -26.52 6.52 -41.71
CA ASP A 203 -26.34 7.39 -42.89
C ASP A 203 -25.86 6.59 -44.10
N ARG A 204 -25.01 5.57 -43.87
CA ARG A 204 -24.56 4.63 -44.92
C ARG A 204 -25.68 3.73 -45.44
N ARG A 205 -26.66 3.37 -44.59
CA ARG A 205 -27.78 2.51 -44.97
C ARG A 205 -28.87 3.27 -45.73
N ASN A 206 -29.01 4.57 -45.47
CA ASN A 206 -30.01 5.43 -46.10
C ASN A 206 -29.55 6.02 -47.45
N GLY A 207 -28.30 5.81 -47.85
CA GLY A 207 -27.72 6.35 -49.08
C GLY A 207 -27.77 5.44 -50.32
N VAL A 208 -28.77 4.56 -50.44
CA VAL A 208 -28.98 3.74 -51.67
C VAL A 208 -30.04 4.43 -52.53
N PRO A 209 -29.69 5.04 -53.68
CA PRO A 209 -30.69 5.57 -54.61
C PRO A 209 -31.45 4.41 -55.23
N ALA A 210 -32.77 4.44 -55.12
CA ALA A 210 -33.64 3.68 -56.00
C ALA A 210 -33.73 4.43 -57.33
N GLU A 211 -32.99 3.99 -58.35
CA GLU A 211 -33.26 4.42 -59.73
C GLU A 211 -33.42 3.16 -60.59
N GLY A 212 -34.66 2.70 -60.66
CA GLY A 212 -35.13 1.76 -61.65
C GLY A 212 -36.16 2.46 -62.53
N ALA A 213 -35.99 2.27 -63.84
CA ALA A 213 -36.98 2.38 -64.90
C ALA A 213 -37.57 3.78 -65.21
N GLU A 214 -37.07 4.39 -66.29
CA GLU A 214 -38.00 4.93 -67.28
C GLU A 214 -37.45 4.69 -68.70
N LEU A 215 -38.26 3.96 -69.46
CA LEU A 215 -38.12 3.69 -70.89
C LEU A 215 -38.64 4.92 -71.64
N ASP A 216 -37.90 5.46 -72.60
CA ASP A 216 -38.56 6.10 -73.75
C ASP A 216 -37.82 5.82 -75.06
N ARG A 217 -38.62 5.51 -76.07
CA ARG A 217 -38.28 5.00 -77.39
C ARG A 217 -38.33 6.11 -78.43
N GLY A 218 -37.48 5.99 -79.44
CA GLY A 218 -37.81 6.35 -80.82
C GLY A 218 -36.64 7.03 -81.56
N THR A 219 -35.95 6.34 -82.47
CA THR A 219 -36.15 6.33 -83.96
C THR A 219 -35.91 7.71 -84.59
N ASP A 220 -35.10 7.92 -85.63
CA ASP A 220 -34.68 7.08 -86.75
C ASP A 220 -33.47 7.69 -87.52
N GLU A 221 -32.67 6.79 -88.09
CA GLU A 221 -32.06 6.77 -89.44
C GLU A 221 -31.01 7.77 -90.00
N HIS A 222 -30.27 7.21 -90.97
CA HIS A 222 -29.31 7.75 -91.96
C HIS A 222 -27.83 7.79 -91.52
N GLY A 223 -26.87 7.05 -92.08
CA GLY A 223 -26.74 6.38 -93.39
C GLY A 223 -25.48 6.90 -94.11
N ALA A 224 -24.64 5.97 -94.61
CA ALA A 224 -23.45 6.16 -95.49
C ALA A 224 -22.20 6.77 -94.84
N ASP A 225 -20.96 6.51 -95.26
CA ASP A 225 -20.20 5.45 -95.97
C ASP A 225 -18.75 6.00 -96.04
N GLU A 226 -17.81 5.16 -96.46
CA GLU A 226 -16.44 5.48 -96.94
C GLU A 226 -15.34 5.65 -95.86
N ASP A 227 -14.42 4.69 -95.71
CA ASP A 227 -13.26 4.34 -96.56
C ASP A 227 -12.06 5.31 -96.42
N GLY A 228 -10.84 4.77 -96.42
CA GLY A 228 -9.64 5.57 -96.62
C GLY A 228 -8.49 5.40 -95.62
N THR A 229 -7.84 4.24 -95.68
CA THR A 229 -6.40 4.00 -95.41
C THR A 229 -5.49 5.20 -95.67
N HIS A 230 -4.54 5.53 -94.79
CA HIS A 230 -3.18 5.96 -95.19
C HIS A 230 -2.17 5.76 -94.04
N ARG A 231 -0.98 5.29 -94.44
CA ARG A 231 0.23 4.99 -93.65
C ARG A 231 0.80 6.18 -92.90
#